data_AF-A0A839AP77-F1
#
_entry.id   AF-A0A839AP77-F1
#
_cell.length_a   1.000
_cell.length_b   1.000
_cell.length_c   1.000
_cell.angle_alpha   90.00
_cell.angle_beta   90.00
_cell.angle_gamma   90.00
#
_symmetry.space_group_name_H-M   'P 1'
#
loop_
_entity.id
_entity.type
_entity.pdbx_description
1 polymer ?
#
loop_
_entity_poly.entity_id
_entity_poly.type
_entity_poly.pdbx_seq_one_letter_code
_entity_poly.pdbx_strand_id
1 'polypeptide(L)'
;MKKKMFFNGYLGRFVRNSTEDVWCIVTYKSSGKFHKSNPIRLKSQSKPTEWTDKVTIDESESLTPKFLWDDGIVKENRIYFQVITDADNNLLSGTYTYDKWFQYYKLSNVVLNITRETPPNLIKENNYDFTMMGVSEDNWVNLVIQKTLTIK
;
A
#
# COMPACT_ATOMS: atom_id res chain seq x y z
N MET A 1 -15.53 -8.87 -12.49
CA MET A 1 -14.27 -8.18 -12.11
C MET A 1 -13.13 -8.84 -12.85
N LYS A 2 -12.13 -8.07 -13.29
CA LYS A 2 -10.94 -8.62 -13.97
C LYS A 2 -9.76 -8.64 -13.01
N LYS A 3 -9.07 -9.77 -12.86
CA LYS A 3 -7.80 -9.84 -12.13
C LYS A 3 -6.74 -9.09 -12.95
N LYS A 4 -5.99 -8.21 -12.30
CA LYS A 4 -4.80 -7.57 -12.84
C LYS A 4 -3.64 -7.79 -11.88
N MET A 5 -2.44 -7.93 -12.45
CA MET A 5 -1.20 -7.92 -11.68
C MET A 5 -0.84 -6.48 -11.31
N PHE A 6 -0.17 -6.32 -10.18
CA PHE A 6 0.29 -5.06 -9.63
C PHE A 6 1.70 -5.26 -9.06
N PHE A 7 2.56 -4.24 -9.16
CA PHE A 7 3.99 -4.33 -8.86
C PHE A 7 4.68 -5.55 -9.50
N ASN A 8 4.64 -5.61 -10.84
CA ASN A 8 5.18 -6.72 -11.63
C ASN A 8 4.74 -8.13 -11.18
N GLY A 9 3.50 -8.25 -10.67
CA GLY A 9 2.91 -9.52 -10.27
C GLY A 9 3.10 -9.87 -8.80
N TYR A 10 3.78 -9.02 -8.03
CA TYR A 10 3.91 -9.21 -6.58
C TYR A 10 2.55 -9.22 -5.87
N LEU A 11 1.66 -8.30 -6.28
CA LEU A 11 0.29 -8.22 -5.78
C LEU A 11 -0.72 -8.44 -6.91
N GLY A 12 -1.88 -8.97 -6.55
CA GLY A 12 -3.04 -9.07 -7.43
C GLY A 12 -4.11 -8.08 -7.02
N ARG A 13 -4.75 -7.42 -8.00
CA ARG A 13 -5.95 -6.61 -7.78
C ARG A 13 -7.11 -7.08 -8.64
N PHE A 14 -8.33 -6.95 -8.15
CA PHE A 14 -9.54 -7.13 -8.94
C PHE A 14 -10.10 -5.77 -9.32
N VAL A 15 -10.32 -5.55 -10.61
CA VAL A 15 -10.85 -4.28 -11.14
C VAL A 15 -12.30 -4.46 -11.57
N ARG A 16 -13.14 -3.50 -11.19
CA ARG A 16 -14.55 -3.37 -11.56
C ARG A 16 -14.75 -1.99 -12.19
N ASN A 17 -15.56 -1.91 -13.26
CA ASN A 17 -15.82 -0.65 -13.96
C ASN A 17 -17.13 0.04 -13.52
N SER A 18 -17.98 -0.62 -12.72
CA SER A 18 -19.19 0.00 -12.18
C SER A 18 -18.87 0.78 -10.91
N THR A 19 -19.56 1.90 -10.75
CA THR A 19 -19.45 2.84 -9.62
C THR A 19 -20.40 2.51 -8.47
N GLU A 20 -21.39 1.65 -8.70
CA GLU A 20 -22.39 1.29 -7.69
C GLU A 20 -21.76 0.57 -6.50
N ASP A 21 -22.21 0.94 -5.31
CA ASP A 21 -21.89 0.23 -4.10
C ASP A 21 -22.53 -1.16 -4.11
N VAL A 22 -21.72 -2.20 -3.87
CA VAL A 22 -22.19 -3.59 -3.89
C VAL A 22 -21.51 -4.42 -2.81
N TRP A 23 -22.19 -5.46 -2.35
CA TRP A 23 -21.56 -6.50 -1.55
C TRP A 23 -20.92 -7.54 -2.46
N CYS A 24 -19.75 -8.03 -2.06
CA CYS A 24 -19.03 -9.08 -2.78
C CYS A 24 -18.42 -10.09 -1.81
N ILE A 25 -18.10 -11.27 -2.33
CA ILE A 25 -17.40 -12.33 -1.61
C ILE A 25 -16.22 -12.75 -2.49
N VAL A 26 -15.03 -12.83 -1.91
CA VAL A 26 -13.84 -13.36 -2.58
C VAL A 26 -13.71 -14.83 -2.24
N THR A 27 -13.53 -15.66 -3.27
CA THR A 27 -13.28 -17.09 -3.12
C THR A 27 -12.08 -17.51 -3.96
N TYR A 28 -11.29 -18.46 -3.47
CA TYR A 28 -10.15 -19.03 -4.21
C TYR A 28 -9.81 -20.43 -3.69
N LYS A 29 -9.00 -21.18 -4.44
CA LYS A 29 -8.41 -22.44 -4.00
C LYS A 29 -6.89 -22.32 -3.93
N SER A 30 -6.30 -22.84 -2.87
CA SER A 30 -4.83 -22.93 -2.71
C SER A 30 -4.50 -24.18 -1.89
N SER A 31 -3.46 -24.91 -2.28
CA SER A 31 -3.04 -26.15 -1.60
C SER A 31 -4.19 -27.14 -1.38
N GLY A 32 -5.07 -27.28 -2.38
CA GLY A 32 -6.25 -28.15 -2.32
C GLY A 32 -7.41 -27.65 -1.44
N LYS A 33 -7.25 -26.56 -0.69
CA LYS A 33 -8.28 -26.00 0.20
C LYS A 33 -9.07 -24.90 -0.50
N PHE A 34 -10.39 -24.85 -0.27
CA PHE A 34 -11.25 -23.75 -0.68
C PHE A 34 -11.30 -22.67 0.41
N HIS A 35 -11.13 -21.43 0.00
CA HIS A 35 -11.13 -20.26 0.87
C HIS A 35 -12.27 -19.31 0.46
N LYS A 36 -12.94 -18.74 1.46
CA LYS A 36 -14.04 -17.78 1.30
C LYS A 36 -13.85 -16.63 2.29
N SER A 37 -13.97 -15.39 1.83
CA SER A 37 -13.92 -14.20 2.69
C SER A 37 -15.25 -13.98 3.44
N ASN A 38 -15.20 -13.13 4.47
CA ASN A 38 -16.41 -12.43 4.92
C ASN A 38 -16.96 -11.55 3.78
N PRO A 39 -18.27 -11.18 3.79
CA PRO A 39 -18.81 -10.21 2.85
C PRO A 39 -18.05 -8.89 2.92
N ILE A 40 -17.65 -8.38 1.74
CA ILE A 40 -16.92 -7.12 1.60
C ILE A 40 -17.85 -6.14 0.89
N ARG A 41 -18.08 -4.97 1.48
CA ARG A 41 -18.84 -3.90 0.85
C ARG A 41 -17.89 -3.01 0.03
N LEU A 42 -18.14 -2.93 -1.26
CA LEU A 42 -17.51 -1.93 -2.12
C LEU A 42 -18.28 -0.62 -1.97
N LYS A 43 -17.60 0.44 -1.56
CA LYS A 43 -18.17 1.75 -1.21
C LYS A 43 -17.73 2.86 -2.17
N SER A 44 -17.53 2.52 -3.45
CA SER A 44 -16.94 3.45 -4.43
C SER A 44 -17.75 4.74 -4.62
N GLN A 45 -19.06 4.70 -4.42
CA GLN A 45 -19.93 5.86 -4.54
C GLN A 45 -20.13 6.57 -3.19
N SER A 46 -20.42 5.82 -2.13
CA SER A 46 -20.71 6.42 -0.81
C SER A 46 -19.48 6.88 -0.04
N LYS A 47 -18.31 6.29 -0.30
CA LYS A 47 -17.05 6.57 0.40
C LYS A 47 -15.84 6.43 -0.54
N PRO A 48 -15.68 7.35 -1.50
CA PRO A 48 -14.56 7.29 -2.44
C PRO A 48 -13.21 7.39 -1.69
N THR A 49 -12.21 6.69 -2.20
CA THR A 49 -10.83 6.80 -1.74
C THR A 49 -10.27 8.18 -2.08
N GLU A 50 -9.65 8.84 -1.11
CA GLU A 50 -8.89 10.06 -1.32
C GLU A 50 -7.53 9.74 -1.93
N TRP A 51 -7.10 10.55 -2.91
CA TRP A 51 -5.79 10.43 -3.55
C TRP A 51 -5.01 11.73 -3.36
N THR A 52 -3.75 11.63 -2.95
CA THR A 52 -2.87 12.78 -2.77
C THR A 52 -1.40 12.40 -2.93
N ASP A 53 -0.51 13.38 -2.96
CA ASP A 53 0.95 13.22 -2.97
C ASP A 53 1.60 13.84 -1.72
N LYS A 54 0.77 14.26 -0.75
CA LYS A 54 1.21 14.94 0.48
C LYS A 54 1.86 13.97 1.46
N VAL A 55 3.19 13.91 1.43
CA VAL A 55 4.02 13.16 2.38
C VAL A 55 5.26 13.98 2.71
N THR A 56 5.67 13.97 3.97
CA THR A 56 6.96 14.52 4.38
C THR A 56 8.02 13.44 4.23
N ILE A 57 9.12 13.76 3.54
CA ILE A 57 10.25 12.86 3.33
C ILE A 57 11.46 13.45 4.04
N ASP A 58 11.95 12.74 5.05
CA ASP A 58 13.17 13.04 5.79
C ASP A 58 14.29 12.15 5.26
N GLU A 59 15.29 12.78 4.64
CA GLU A 59 16.47 12.16 4.03
C GLU A 59 17.73 12.33 4.91
N SER A 60 17.58 12.61 6.21
CA SER A 60 18.71 12.80 7.13
C SER A 60 19.59 11.57 7.29
N GLU A 61 19.00 10.36 7.18
CA GLU A 61 19.74 9.11 7.11
C GLU A 61 19.94 8.67 5.66
N SER A 62 21.21 8.52 5.27
CA SER A 62 21.57 8.19 3.89
C SER A 62 20.92 6.89 3.43
N LEU A 63 20.35 6.90 2.22
CA LEU A 63 19.73 5.75 1.54
C LEU A 63 18.55 5.12 2.29
N THR A 64 18.07 5.73 3.38
CA THR A 64 17.02 5.19 4.24
C THR A 64 15.96 6.26 4.57
N PRO A 65 15.29 6.81 3.54
CA PRO A 65 14.35 7.91 3.71
C PRO A 65 13.21 7.51 4.66
N LYS A 66 12.81 8.48 5.49
CA LYS A 66 11.67 8.37 6.41
C LYS A 66 10.49 9.16 5.88
N PHE A 67 9.37 8.48 5.71
CA PHE A 67 8.11 9.02 5.25
C PHE A 67 7.21 9.28 6.44
N LEU A 68 6.62 10.47 6.52
CA LEU A 68 5.62 10.83 7.51
C LEU A 68 4.39 11.38 6.79
N TRP A 69 3.21 11.02 7.28
CA TRP A 69 1.95 11.46 6.70
C TRP A 69 0.93 11.78 7.79
N ASP A 70 -0.10 12.50 7.40
CA ASP A 70 -1.32 12.66 8.19
C ASP A 70 -2.42 11.74 7.65
N ASP A 71 -3.46 11.57 8.45
CA ASP A 71 -4.71 11.10 7.88
C ASP A 71 -5.28 12.16 6.96
N GLY A 72 -5.84 11.71 5.84
CA GLY A 72 -6.60 12.54 4.92
C GLY A 72 -7.92 13.02 5.53
N ILE A 73 -8.90 13.29 4.68
CA ILE A 73 -10.25 13.72 5.05
C ILE A 73 -10.92 12.66 5.94
N VAL A 74 -10.73 11.37 5.61
CA VAL A 74 -11.29 10.26 6.39
C VAL A 74 -10.33 9.82 7.50
N LYS A 75 -10.78 9.89 8.75
CA LYS A 75 -9.98 9.58 9.95
C LYS A 75 -10.13 8.15 10.48
N GLU A 76 -10.86 7.30 9.76
CA GLU A 76 -11.14 5.90 10.14
C GLU A 76 -10.03 4.92 9.72
N ASN A 77 -8.88 5.41 9.28
CA ASN A 77 -7.74 4.53 9.01
C ASN A 77 -7.29 3.87 10.31
N ARG A 78 -6.94 2.60 10.21
CA ARG A 78 -6.52 1.75 11.32
C ARG A 78 -5.18 1.14 11.11
N ILE A 79 -4.80 0.89 9.87
CA ILE A 79 -3.50 0.38 9.50
C ILE A 79 -3.10 1.02 8.17
N TYR A 80 -1.80 1.21 8.00
CA TYR A 80 -1.24 1.79 6.81
C TYR A 80 -0.39 0.73 6.11
N PHE A 81 -0.63 0.52 4.82
CA PHE A 81 0.19 -0.34 3.97
C PHE A 81 1.12 0.52 3.12
N GLN A 82 2.42 0.35 3.27
CA GLN A 82 3.45 1.10 2.54
C GLN A 82 4.15 0.19 1.54
N VAL A 83 4.43 0.75 0.37
CA VAL A 83 5.20 0.11 -0.68
C VAL A 83 6.23 1.08 -1.23
N ILE A 84 7.45 0.58 -1.44
CA ILE A 84 8.50 1.23 -2.19
C ILE A 84 8.79 0.39 -3.44
N THR A 85 8.79 1.02 -4.60
CA THR A 85 9.21 0.41 -5.86
C THR A 85 10.37 1.14 -6.51
N ASP A 86 11.13 0.44 -7.34
CA ASP A 86 12.06 1.06 -8.27
C ASP A 86 11.34 1.65 -9.50
N ALA A 87 12.11 2.28 -10.38
CA ALA A 87 11.62 2.88 -11.63
C ALA A 87 10.98 1.87 -12.60
N ASP A 88 11.27 0.58 -12.44
CA ASP A 88 10.70 -0.52 -13.25
C ASP A 88 9.42 -1.11 -12.61
N ASN A 89 8.91 -0.49 -11.54
CA ASN A 89 7.78 -0.95 -10.73
C ASN A 89 8.00 -2.28 -9.98
N ASN A 90 9.26 -2.69 -9.76
CA ASN A 90 9.55 -3.83 -8.89
C ASN A 90 9.38 -3.41 -7.43
N LEU A 91 8.61 -4.20 -6.67
CA LEU A 91 8.48 -3.99 -5.23
C LEU A 91 9.81 -4.28 -4.55
N LEU A 92 10.36 -3.25 -3.89
CA LEU A 92 11.52 -3.38 -3.02
C LEU A 92 11.06 -3.68 -1.60
N SER A 93 10.14 -2.89 -1.06
CA SER A 93 9.64 -3.06 0.31
C SER A 93 8.13 -2.97 0.34
N GLY A 94 7.49 -3.86 1.09
CA GLY A 94 6.05 -3.86 1.36
C GLY A 94 5.78 -4.17 2.83
N THR A 95 5.23 -3.21 3.58
CA THR A 95 5.08 -3.31 5.04
C THR A 95 3.76 -2.72 5.51
N TYR A 96 3.31 -3.15 6.69
CA TYR A 96 2.20 -2.55 7.41
C TYR A 96 2.67 -1.97 8.73
N THR A 97 2.10 -0.83 9.11
CA THR A 97 2.26 -0.23 10.44
C THR A 97 0.98 0.44 10.91
N TYR A 98 0.85 0.61 12.23
CA TYR A 98 -0.17 1.43 12.86
C TYR A 98 0.24 2.90 12.97
N ASP A 99 1.54 3.18 12.90
CA ASP A 99 2.06 4.52 12.97
C ASP A 99 1.89 5.26 11.64
N LYS A 100 1.90 6.59 11.70
CA LYS A 100 1.85 7.46 10.50
C LYS A 100 3.23 7.79 9.95
N TRP A 101 4.17 6.87 10.14
CA TRP A 101 5.51 6.99 9.61
C TRP A 101 6.07 5.62 9.21
N PHE A 102 6.95 5.62 8.22
CA PHE A 102 7.69 4.45 7.77
C PHE A 102 9.08 4.90 7.36
N GLN A 103 10.12 4.15 7.72
CA GLN A 103 11.48 4.41 7.24
C GLN A 103 11.97 3.21 6.46
N TYR A 104 12.60 3.46 5.31
CA TYR A 104 12.99 2.40 4.39
C TYR A 104 13.77 1.30 5.10
N TYR A 105 13.15 0.11 5.08
CA TYR A 105 13.60 -1.14 5.72
C TYR A 105 14.00 -1.06 7.21
N LYS A 106 13.47 -0.09 7.96
CA LYS A 106 13.44 -0.17 9.43
C LYS A 106 12.14 -0.81 9.89
N LEU A 107 12.25 -1.96 10.56
CA LEU A 107 11.10 -2.78 10.95
C LEU A 107 10.60 -2.52 12.37
N SER A 108 11.16 -1.55 13.09
CA SER A 108 10.86 -1.33 14.52
C SER A 108 9.39 -1.02 14.81
N ASN A 109 8.69 -0.37 13.88
CA ASN A 109 7.25 -0.10 13.96
C ASN A 109 6.41 -0.92 12.97
N VAL A 110 7.01 -1.90 12.30
CA VAL A 110 6.32 -2.73 11.30
C VAL A 110 5.62 -3.88 12.01
N VAL A 111 4.31 -4.02 11.75
CA VAL A 111 3.48 -5.08 12.33
C VAL A 111 3.27 -6.27 11.40
N LEU A 112 3.46 -6.06 10.08
CA LEU A 112 3.50 -7.12 9.09
C LEU A 112 4.44 -6.72 7.96
N ASN A 113 5.42 -7.56 7.68
CA ASN A 113 6.32 -7.40 6.54
C ASN A 113 5.94 -8.44 5.48
N ILE A 114 5.53 -8.00 4.29
CA ILE A 114 5.22 -8.90 3.17
C ILE A 114 6.40 -9.06 2.22
N THR A 115 7.48 -8.29 2.41
CA THR A 115 8.72 -8.38 1.65
C THR A 115 9.37 -9.75 1.88
N ARG A 116 9.59 -10.51 0.79
CA ARG A 116 10.07 -11.91 0.84
C ARG A 116 11.54 -12.03 1.21
N GLU A 117 12.34 -11.06 0.81
CA GLU A 117 13.78 -11.02 1.02
C GLU A 117 14.15 -9.64 1.58
N THR A 118 15.35 -9.52 2.14
CA THR A 118 15.88 -8.22 2.52
C THR A 118 16.08 -7.38 1.26
N PRO A 119 15.46 -6.20 1.14
CA PRO A 119 15.63 -5.35 -0.01
C PRO A 119 17.05 -4.80 -0.08
N PRO A 120 17.53 -4.50 -1.29
CA PRO A 120 18.81 -3.84 -1.47
C PRO A 120 18.79 -2.43 -0.87
N ASN A 121 19.96 -1.88 -0.58
CA ASN A 121 20.07 -0.45 -0.29
C ASN A 121 19.59 0.37 -1.49
N LEU A 122 18.98 1.52 -1.23
CA LEU A 122 18.69 2.48 -2.28
C LEU A 122 19.98 3.03 -2.88
N ILE A 123 19.90 3.56 -4.10
CA ILE A 123 21.02 4.09 -4.86
C ILE A 123 20.81 5.60 -5.01
N LYS A 124 21.87 6.39 -4.80
CA LYS A 124 21.85 7.84 -5.01
C LYS A 124 21.53 8.17 -6.47
N GLU A 125 20.85 9.29 -6.67
CA GLU A 125 20.38 9.80 -7.96
C GLU A 125 19.38 8.89 -8.70
N ASN A 126 18.95 7.79 -8.07
CA ASN A 126 17.89 6.94 -8.62
C ASN A 126 16.50 7.39 -8.13
N ASN A 127 15.52 7.13 -8.98
CA ASN A 127 14.11 7.37 -8.69
C ASN A 127 13.44 6.12 -8.09
N TYR A 128 12.58 6.37 -7.12
CA TYR A 128 11.74 5.37 -6.48
C TYR A 128 10.33 5.93 -6.33
N ASP A 129 9.34 5.04 -6.27
CA ASP A 129 7.96 5.41 -5.98
C ASP A 129 7.56 4.89 -4.60
N PHE A 130 7.05 5.81 -3.79
CA PHE A 130 6.37 5.52 -2.54
C PHE A 130 4.87 5.47 -2.78
N THR A 131 4.23 4.38 -2.34
CA THR A 131 2.78 4.26 -2.25
C THR A 131 2.39 3.94 -0.81
N MET A 132 1.45 4.69 -0.23
CA MET A 132 0.86 4.40 1.07
C MET A 132 -0.65 4.31 0.95
N MET A 133 -1.25 3.27 1.54
CA MET A 133 -2.69 3.06 1.60
C MET A 133 -3.16 3.07 3.07
N GLY A 134 -4.04 4.01 3.42
CA GLY A 134 -4.73 4.04 4.70
C GLY A 134 -5.98 3.16 4.67
N VAL A 135 -6.03 2.16 5.55
CA VAL A 135 -7.04 1.08 5.52
C VAL A 135 -7.86 1.08 6.80
N SER A 136 -9.19 1.04 6.71
CA SER A 136 -10.10 0.93 7.86
C SER A 136 -10.29 -0.51 8.35
N GLU A 137 -10.98 -0.69 9.48
CA GLU A 137 -11.28 -2.02 10.08
C GLU A 137 -11.99 -2.97 9.11
N ASP A 138 -12.84 -2.43 8.24
CA ASP A 138 -13.57 -3.18 7.22
C ASP A 138 -12.76 -3.44 5.94
N ASN A 139 -11.45 -3.18 5.98
CA ASN A 139 -10.49 -3.34 4.87
C ASN A 139 -10.74 -2.40 3.67
N TRP A 140 -11.50 -1.32 3.86
CA TRP A 140 -11.64 -0.29 2.84
C TRP A 140 -10.44 0.66 2.83
N VAL A 141 -9.94 0.98 1.65
CA VAL A 141 -8.85 1.96 1.49
C VAL A 141 -9.46 3.35 1.42
N ASN A 142 -9.28 4.16 2.47
CA ASN A 142 -9.81 5.53 2.52
C ASN A 142 -8.84 6.55 1.92
N LEU A 143 -7.54 6.29 1.98
CA LEU A 143 -6.49 7.21 1.53
C LEU A 143 -5.45 6.45 0.72
N VAL A 144 -5.02 7.03 -0.40
CA VAL A 144 -3.81 6.63 -1.11
C VAL A 144 -2.90 7.84 -1.27
N ILE A 145 -1.66 7.70 -0.84
CA ILE A 145 -0.58 8.64 -1.12
C ILE A 145 0.37 8.02 -2.13
N GLN A 146 0.69 8.74 -3.21
CA GLN A 146 1.71 8.34 -4.16
C GLN A 146 2.71 9.46 -4.36
N LYS A 147 4.00 9.16 -4.22
CA LYS A 147 5.08 10.14 -4.39
C LYS A 147 6.31 9.50 -4.99
N THR A 148 6.77 10.05 -6.11
CA THR A 148 8.10 9.76 -6.65
C THR A 148 9.14 10.58 -5.88
N LEU A 149 10.26 9.95 -5.54
CA LEU A 149 11.41 10.60 -4.92
C LEU A 149 12.71 10.20 -5.60
N THR A 150 13.67 11.12 -5.63
CA THR A 150 15.06 10.88 -6.05
C THR A 150 15.93 10.90 -4.80
N ILE A 151 16.71 9.84 -4.58
CA ILE A 151 17.57 9.71 -3.39
C ILE A 151 18.82 10.55 -3.57
N LYS A 152 19.14 11.41 -2.59
CA LYS A 152 20.32 12.30 -2.64
C LYS A 152 21.56 11.76 -1.92
#